data_AF-G4RKP4-F1
#
_entry.id   AF-G4RKP4-F1
#
_cell.length_a   1.000
_cell.length_b   1.000
_cell.length_c   1.000
_cell.angle_alpha   90.00
_cell.angle_beta   90.00
_cell.angle_gamma   90.00
#
_symmetry.space_group_name_H-M   'P 1'
#
loop_
_entity.id
_entity.type
_entity.pdbx_description
1 polymer ?
#
loop_
_entity_poly.entity_id
_entity_poly.type
_entity_poly.pdbx_seq_one_letter_code
_entity_poly.pdbx_strand_id
1 'polypeptide(L)'
;MRRDVLRGLLLGIATIAVAIFLALFPIEPLLSDEPMANVAPIGVLNGVVEKISNDVWFYLWKVTILLVIFFFAALVASFFVRMNGTMRSFFALISFAIAVFHYANFLTMANDIKIYPFFIVIPININGTIVNQYYVDIGLLFIIYGFYNVWKLFKE
;
A
#
# COMPACT_ATOMS: atom_id res chain seq x y z
N MET A 1 -26.99 7.86 5.64
CA MET A 1 -25.64 8.26 5.16
C MET A 1 -25.78 9.34 4.12
N ARG A 2 -24.99 10.43 4.18
CA ARG A 2 -25.07 11.52 3.18
C ARG A 2 -24.71 10.98 1.78
N ARG A 3 -25.40 11.46 0.74
CA ARG A 3 -25.25 10.94 -0.64
C ARG A 3 -23.85 11.14 -1.21
N ASP A 4 -23.21 12.24 -0.85
CA ASP A 4 -21.83 12.56 -1.20
C ASP A 4 -20.82 11.59 -0.57
N VAL A 5 -20.97 11.25 0.71
CA VAL A 5 -20.16 10.25 1.40
C VAL A 5 -20.31 8.86 0.76
N LEU A 6 -21.55 8.46 0.45
CA LEU A 6 -21.79 7.19 -0.25
C LEU A 6 -21.08 7.13 -1.60
N ARG A 7 -21.15 8.21 -2.39
CA ARG A 7 -20.46 8.28 -3.68
C ARG A 7 -18.95 8.09 -3.52
N GLY A 8 -18.34 8.74 -2.54
CA GLY A 8 -16.89 8.62 -2.31
C GLY A 8 -16.48 7.22 -1.89
N LEU A 9 -17.25 6.58 -1.01
CA LEU A 9 -17.04 5.19 -0.62
C LEU A 9 -17.17 4.24 -1.82
N LEU A 10 -18.21 4.39 -2.64
CA LEU A 10 -18.42 3.55 -3.83
C LEU A 10 -17.29 3.72 -4.85
N LEU A 11 -16.84 4.96 -5.08
CA LEU A 11 -15.67 5.22 -5.92
C LEU A 11 -14.41 4.56 -5.36
N GLY A 12 -14.18 4.64 -4.04
CA GLY A 12 -13.02 4.01 -3.42
C GLY A 12 -13.07 2.48 -3.54
N ILE A 13 -14.23 1.86 -3.32
CA ILE A 13 -14.42 0.41 -3.53
C ILE A 13 -14.12 0.02 -4.98
N ALA A 14 -14.65 0.78 -5.96
CA ALA A 14 -14.41 0.52 -7.36
C ALA A 14 -12.91 0.62 -7.71
N THR A 15 -12.21 1.65 -7.21
CA THR A 15 -10.77 1.80 -7.40
C THR A 15 -9.98 0.66 -6.77
N ILE A 16 -10.37 0.18 -5.58
CA ILE A 16 -9.76 -0.99 -4.94
C ILE A 16 -9.95 -2.24 -5.79
N ALA A 17 -11.17 -2.48 -6.28
CA ALA A 17 -11.45 -3.64 -7.14
C ALA A 17 -10.63 -3.59 -8.43
N VAL A 18 -10.49 -2.41 -9.04
CA VAL A 18 -9.64 -2.21 -10.23
C VAL A 18 -8.17 -2.48 -9.91
N ALA A 19 -7.64 -2.00 -8.78
CA ALA A 19 -6.25 -2.26 -8.38
C ALA A 19 -5.99 -3.76 -8.15
N ILE A 20 -6.91 -4.46 -7.48
CA ILE A 20 -6.86 -5.91 -7.27
C ILE A 20 -6.85 -6.64 -8.62
N PHE A 21 -7.75 -6.28 -9.54
CA PHE A 21 -7.81 -6.89 -10.85
C PHE A 21 -6.54 -6.64 -11.69
N LEU A 22 -6.03 -5.41 -11.71
CA LEU A 22 -4.82 -5.05 -12.46
C LEU A 22 -3.55 -5.70 -11.90
N ALA A 23 -3.51 -6.02 -10.61
CA ALA A 23 -2.38 -6.74 -10.01
C ALA A 23 -2.20 -8.18 -10.53
N LEU A 24 -3.21 -8.73 -11.22
CA LEU A 24 -3.10 -10.01 -11.93
C LEU A 24 -2.27 -9.92 -13.22
N PHE A 25 -2.02 -8.69 -13.69
CA PHE A 25 -1.26 -8.42 -14.91
C PHE A 25 0.16 -7.94 -14.58
N PRO A 26 1.06 -7.95 -15.58
CA PRO A 26 2.36 -7.34 -15.42
C PRO A 26 2.21 -5.82 -15.23
N ILE A 27 2.60 -5.31 -14.07
CA ILE A 27 2.62 -3.87 -13.78
C ILE A 27 4.03 -3.29 -13.85
N GLU A 28 5.04 -4.15 -13.99
CA GLU A 28 6.45 -3.83 -14.06
C GLU A 28 6.77 -2.80 -15.16
N PRO A 29 6.14 -2.87 -16.37
CA PRO A 29 6.33 -1.84 -17.40
C PRO A 29 5.83 -0.44 -17.01
N LEU A 30 5.00 -0.32 -15.96
CA LEU A 30 4.56 0.97 -15.43
C LEU A 30 5.56 1.55 -14.41
N LEU A 31 6.50 0.72 -13.92
CA LEU A 31 7.42 1.05 -12.84
C LEU A 31 8.85 1.23 -13.34
N SER A 32 9.24 0.46 -14.35
CA SER A 32 10.60 0.42 -14.87
C SER A 32 10.62 -0.02 -16.33
N ASP A 33 11.44 0.66 -17.13
CA ASP A 33 11.74 0.24 -18.51
C ASP A 33 12.70 -0.96 -18.54
N GLU A 34 13.40 -1.24 -17.43
CA GLU A 34 14.24 -2.42 -17.31
C GLU A 34 13.38 -3.69 -17.18
N PRO A 35 13.71 -4.78 -17.92
CA PRO A 35 13.06 -6.05 -17.71
C PRO A 35 13.32 -6.48 -16.26
N MET A 36 12.28 -6.48 -15.43
CA MET A 36 12.35 -7.17 -14.15
C MET A 36 12.68 -8.62 -14.46
N ALA A 37 13.83 -9.09 -13.95
CA ALA A 37 14.15 -10.51 -13.99
C ALA A 37 12.92 -11.28 -13.47
N ASN A 38 12.68 -12.48 -13.98
CA ASN A 38 11.62 -13.34 -13.47
C ASN A 38 11.98 -13.71 -12.02
N VAL A 39 11.74 -12.79 -11.09
CA VAL A 39 12.26 -12.85 -9.73
C VAL A 39 11.49 -13.99 -9.10
N ALA A 40 12.19 -15.09 -8.84
CA ALA A 40 11.62 -16.12 -7.98
C ALA A 40 11.08 -15.42 -6.73
N PRO A 41 9.88 -15.74 -6.23
CA PRO A 41 9.36 -15.14 -5.02
C PRO A 41 10.38 -15.33 -3.89
N ILE A 42 11.00 -14.24 -3.48
CA ILE A 42 11.99 -14.22 -2.42
C ILE A 42 11.33 -13.56 -1.20
N GLY A 43 11.50 -14.17 -0.04
CA GLY A 43 11.07 -13.64 1.25
C GLY A 43 12.24 -13.61 2.24
N VAL A 44 12.00 -13.06 3.42
CA VAL A 44 12.98 -13.04 4.51
C VAL A 44 12.47 -13.90 5.67
N LEU A 45 13.04 -15.10 5.83
CA LEU A 45 12.67 -16.08 6.85
C LEU A 45 13.76 -16.15 7.91
N ASN A 46 13.46 -15.73 9.14
CA ASN A 46 14.41 -15.67 10.25
C ASN A 46 15.69 -14.91 9.89
N GLY A 47 15.52 -13.84 9.11
CA GLY A 47 16.60 -13.03 8.56
C GLY A 47 17.30 -13.61 7.32
N VAL A 48 17.00 -14.83 6.88
CA VAL A 48 17.61 -15.40 5.67
C VAL A 48 16.76 -15.08 4.45
N VAL A 49 17.40 -14.61 3.39
CA VAL A 49 16.75 -14.38 2.09
C VAL A 49 16.55 -15.73 1.41
N GLU A 50 15.30 -16.18 1.32
CA GLU A 50 14.95 -17.51 0.83
C GLU A 50 13.88 -17.45 -0.24
N LYS A 51 13.86 -18.46 -1.11
CA LYS A 51 12.75 -18.63 -2.06
C LYS A 51 11.52 -19.09 -1.27
N ILE A 52 10.46 -18.29 -1.29
CA ILE A 52 9.20 -18.63 -0.65
C ILE A 52 8.24 -19.25 -1.66
N SER A 53 7.39 -20.17 -1.19
CA SER A 53 6.51 -20.96 -2.05
C SER A 53 5.28 -20.21 -2.56
N ASN A 54 5.01 -19.00 -2.07
CA ASN A 54 3.86 -18.20 -2.47
C ASN A 54 4.28 -16.84 -3.06
N ASP A 55 3.57 -16.44 -4.11
CA ASP A 55 3.69 -15.12 -4.75
C ASP A 55 2.71 -14.09 -4.12
N VAL A 56 2.10 -14.42 -2.98
CA VAL A 56 1.03 -13.61 -2.36
C VAL A 56 1.57 -12.24 -1.96
N TRP A 57 2.76 -12.20 -1.37
CA TRP A 57 3.38 -10.92 -0.99
C TRP A 57 3.58 -10.02 -2.22
N PHE A 58 4.00 -10.59 -3.35
CA PHE A 58 4.27 -9.86 -4.57
C PHE A 58 2.97 -9.33 -5.17
N TYR A 59 1.92 -10.15 -5.18
CA TYR A 59 0.58 -9.71 -5.57
C TYR A 59 0.06 -8.57 -4.68
N LEU A 60 0.16 -8.70 -3.36
CA LEU A 60 -0.26 -7.64 -2.42
C LEU A 60 0.57 -6.37 -2.58
N TRP A 61 1.86 -6.49 -2.88
CA TRP A 61 2.73 -5.38 -3.22
C TRP A 61 2.28 -4.66 -4.50
N LYS A 62 1.92 -5.41 -5.55
CA LYS A 62 1.35 -4.84 -6.79
C LYS A 62 0.07 -4.05 -6.52
N VAL A 63 -0.85 -4.60 -5.73
CA VAL A 63 -2.07 -3.90 -5.32
C VAL A 63 -1.73 -2.62 -4.56
N THR A 64 -0.79 -2.69 -3.62
CA THR A 64 -0.35 -1.52 -2.84
C THR A 64 0.17 -0.41 -3.75
N ILE A 65 1.04 -0.74 -4.71
CA ILE A 65 1.60 0.22 -5.68
C ILE A 65 0.51 0.87 -6.53
N LEU A 66 -0.38 0.06 -7.12
CA LEU A 66 -1.46 0.58 -7.95
C LEU A 66 -2.37 1.53 -7.16
N LEU A 67 -2.72 1.19 -5.92
CA LEU A 67 -3.49 2.05 -5.05
C LEU A 67 -2.75 3.36 -4.73
N VAL A 68 -1.45 3.31 -4.49
CA VAL A 68 -0.62 4.51 -4.26
C VAL A 68 -0.62 5.40 -5.52
N ILE A 69 -0.45 4.82 -6.71
CA ILE A 69 -0.51 5.55 -7.98
C ILE A 69 -1.88 6.23 -8.15
N PHE A 70 -2.97 5.49 -7.96
CA PHE A 70 -4.33 6.03 -8.07
C PHE A 70 -4.61 7.11 -7.02
N PHE A 71 -4.11 6.92 -5.80
CA PHE A 71 -4.19 7.91 -4.73
C PHE A 71 -3.50 9.22 -5.14
N PHE A 72 -2.26 9.15 -5.64
CA PHE A 72 -1.52 10.34 -6.06
C PHE A 72 -2.18 11.03 -7.26
N ALA A 73 -2.66 10.27 -8.25
CA ALA A 73 -3.41 10.83 -9.37
C ALA A 73 -4.66 11.59 -8.89
N ALA A 74 -5.43 11.00 -7.96
CA ALA A 74 -6.59 11.65 -7.36
C ALA A 74 -6.20 12.86 -6.50
N LEU A 75 -5.10 12.78 -5.73
CA LEU A 75 -4.59 13.88 -4.91
C LEU A 75 -4.23 15.08 -5.76
N VAL A 76 -3.49 14.88 -6.86
CA VAL A 76 -3.14 15.94 -7.81
C VAL A 76 -4.41 16.54 -8.43
N ALA A 77 -5.35 15.70 -8.87
CA ALA A 77 -6.63 16.18 -9.40
C ALA A 77 -7.43 17.01 -8.37
N SER A 78 -7.26 16.71 -7.07
CA SER A 78 -7.96 17.41 -6.00
C SER A 78 -7.48 18.83 -5.73
N PHE A 79 -6.26 19.21 -6.16
CA PHE A 79 -5.76 20.58 -5.96
C PHE A 79 -6.57 21.65 -6.68
N PHE A 80 -7.33 21.27 -7.69
CA PHE A 80 -8.13 22.19 -8.49
C PHE A 80 -9.57 22.34 -8.01
N VAL A 81 -9.97 21.63 -6.96
CA VAL A 81 -11.36 21.60 -6.48
C VAL A 81 -11.43 21.60 -4.95
N ARG A 82 -12.52 22.13 -4.40
CA ARG A 82 -12.76 22.06 -2.94
C ARG A 82 -13.04 20.61 -2.53
N MET A 83 -12.28 20.10 -1.57
CA MET A 83 -12.56 18.79 -0.96
C MET A 83 -13.94 18.79 -0.29
N ASN A 84 -14.87 18.01 -0.85
CA ASN A 84 -16.20 17.78 -0.30
C ASN A 84 -16.31 16.37 0.33
N GLY A 85 -17.50 16.01 0.83
CA GLY A 85 -17.73 14.71 1.47
C GLY A 85 -17.42 13.50 0.58
N THR A 86 -17.62 13.62 -0.75
CA THR A 86 -17.23 12.58 -1.72
C THR A 86 -15.71 12.38 -1.74
N MET A 87 -14.94 13.45 -1.88
CA MET A 87 -13.48 13.34 -1.97
C MET A 87 -12.87 12.85 -0.66
N ARG A 88 -13.33 13.37 0.49
CA ARG A 88 -12.80 12.96 1.79
C ARG A 88 -13.08 11.50 2.11
N SER A 89 -14.29 11.01 1.83
CA SER A 89 -14.62 9.60 2.06
C SER A 89 -13.86 8.67 1.10
N PHE A 90 -13.66 9.09 -0.15
CA PHE A 90 -12.77 8.40 -1.09
C PHE A 90 -11.34 8.30 -0.56
N PHE A 91 -10.71 9.44 -0.20
CA PHE A 91 -9.34 9.46 0.32
C PHE A 91 -9.19 8.68 1.62
N ALA A 92 -10.18 8.76 2.53
CA ALA A 92 -10.16 7.97 3.75
C ALA A 92 -10.10 6.47 3.45
N LEU A 93 -11.02 5.98 2.60
CA LEU A 93 -11.10 4.56 2.26
C LEU A 93 -9.84 4.07 1.54
N ILE A 94 -9.36 4.81 0.53
CA ILE A 94 -8.16 4.43 -0.22
C ILE A 94 -6.93 4.43 0.68
N SER A 95 -6.79 5.38 1.60
CA SER A 95 -5.64 5.41 2.52
C SER A 95 -5.63 4.19 3.44
N PHE A 96 -6.78 3.82 4.02
CA PHE A 96 -6.87 2.60 4.82
C PHE A 96 -6.63 1.34 4.00
N ALA A 97 -7.12 1.28 2.76
CA ALA A 97 -6.85 0.16 1.87
C ALA A 97 -5.34 0.03 1.58
N ILE A 98 -4.65 1.13 1.25
CA ILE A 98 -3.20 1.15 1.06
C ILE A 98 -2.50 0.60 2.29
N ALA A 99 -2.85 1.08 3.49
CA ALA A 99 -2.24 0.61 4.73
C ALA A 99 -2.48 -0.90 4.96
N VAL A 100 -3.70 -1.39 4.72
CA VAL A 100 -4.04 -2.82 4.85
C VAL A 100 -3.19 -3.67 3.90
N PHE A 101 -3.14 -3.32 2.61
CA PHE A 101 -2.34 -4.07 1.64
C PHE A 101 -0.83 -3.93 1.90
N HIS A 102 -0.39 -2.78 2.39
CA HIS A 102 0.99 -2.51 2.77
C HIS A 102 1.46 -3.46 3.89
N TYR A 103 0.72 -3.52 5.00
CA TYR A 103 1.09 -4.41 6.09
C TYR A 103 0.84 -5.89 5.77
N ALA A 104 -0.21 -6.21 5.00
CA ALA A 104 -0.45 -7.57 4.55
C ALA A 104 0.70 -8.09 3.67
N ASN A 105 1.24 -7.27 2.77
CA ASN A 105 2.39 -7.68 1.95
C ASN A 105 3.60 -8.03 2.84
N PHE A 106 3.89 -7.21 3.86
CA PHE A 106 5.02 -7.42 4.76
C PHE A 106 4.86 -8.69 5.58
N LEU A 107 3.68 -8.93 6.14
CA LEU A 107 3.36 -10.15 6.88
C LEU A 107 3.54 -11.42 6.04
N THR A 108 3.33 -11.32 4.73
CA THR A 108 3.53 -12.45 3.80
C THR A 108 4.94 -12.55 3.23
N MET A 109 5.73 -11.47 3.27
CA MET A 109 7.09 -11.41 2.76
C MET A 109 8.12 -11.88 3.80
N ALA A 110 7.91 -11.58 5.07
CA ALA A 110 8.86 -11.91 6.13
C ALA A 110 8.21 -12.18 7.49
N ASN A 111 8.85 -13.06 8.28
CA ASN A 111 8.33 -13.53 9.56
C ASN A 111 8.97 -12.86 10.81
N ASP A 112 10.05 -12.09 10.63
CA ASP A 112 10.76 -11.37 11.72
C ASP A 112 10.81 -9.84 11.49
N ILE A 113 9.71 -9.27 10.99
CA ILE A 113 9.60 -7.83 10.78
C ILE A 113 9.35 -7.12 12.11
N LYS A 114 10.15 -6.09 12.39
CA LYS A 114 9.92 -5.18 13.52
C LYS A 114 9.31 -3.89 13.02
N ILE A 115 8.08 -3.61 13.45
CA ILE A 115 7.37 -2.38 13.11
C ILE A 115 7.53 -1.39 14.26
N TYR A 116 8.23 -0.30 14.00
CA TYR A 116 8.37 0.85 14.89
C TYR A 116 7.55 2.03 14.33
N PRO A 117 7.21 3.04 15.15
CA PRO A 117 6.65 4.27 14.64
C PRO A 117 7.53 4.86 13.53
N PHE A 118 6.96 5.03 12.33
CA PHE A 118 7.61 5.55 11.13
C PHE A 118 8.68 4.67 10.48
N PHE A 119 9.06 3.54 11.09
CA PHE A 119 10.12 2.68 10.56
C PHE A 119 9.74 1.20 10.59
N ILE A 120 9.92 0.54 9.46
CA ILE A 120 9.87 -0.91 9.34
C ILE A 120 11.32 -1.40 9.27
N VAL A 121 11.67 -2.31 10.18
CA VAL A 121 13.01 -2.88 10.26
C VAL A 121 12.94 -4.35 9.88
N ILE A 122 13.70 -4.70 8.84
CA ILE A 122 13.83 -6.07 8.36
C ILE A 122 15.26 -6.53 8.67
N PRO A 123 15.46 -7.44 9.64
CA PRO A 123 16.77 -8.03 9.89
C PRO A 123 17.12 -8.98 8.74
N ILE A 124 18.34 -8.89 8.22
CA ILE A 124 18.86 -9.77 7.18
C ILE A 124 20.21 -10.34 7.62
N ASN A 125 20.33 -11.65 7.58
CA ASN A 125 21.57 -12.38 7.82
C ASN A 125 22.38 -12.45 6.52
N ILE A 126 23.49 -11.73 6.50
CA ILE A 126 24.47 -11.74 5.41
C ILE A 126 25.72 -12.44 5.95
N ASN A 127 25.99 -13.66 5.49
CA ASN A 127 27.17 -14.45 5.86
C ASN A 127 27.40 -14.58 7.38
N GLY A 128 26.34 -14.82 8.15
CA GLY A 128 26.41 -14.96 9.62
C GLY A 128 26.33 -13.63 10.39
N THR A 129 26.23 -12.50 9.70
CA THR A 129 26.08 -11.17 10.31
C THR A 129 24.67 -10.64 10.10
N ILE A 130 23.97 -10.28 11.17
CA ILE A 130 22.65 -9.64 11.07
C ILE A 130 22.81 -8.16 10.75
N VAL A 131 22.27 -7.73 9.62
CA VAL A 131 22.19 -6.34 9.15
C VAL A 131 20.73 -5.92 9.16
N ASN A 132 20.42 -4.79 9.77
CA ASN A 132 19.06 -4.24 9.78
C ASN A 132 18.85 -3.34 8.57
N GLN A 133 17.87 -3.67 7.73
CA GLN A 133 17.38 -2.75 6.71
C GLN A 133 16.26 -1.89 7.29
N TYR A 134 16.34 -0.59 7.07
CA TYR A 134 15.40 0.40 7.59
C TYR A 134 14.57 0.96 6.43
N TYR A 135 13.26 0.87 6.57
CA TYR A 135 12.29 1.40 5.62
C TYR A 135 11.39 2.40 6.32
N VAL A 136 10.99 3.45 5.61
CA VAL A 136 9.96 4.37 6.11
C VAL A 136 8.61 3.65 6.08
N ASP A 137 7.89 3.67 7.20
CA ASP A 137 6.54 3.13 7.29
C ASP A 137 5.53 4.08 6.61
N ILE A 138 5.35 3.89 5.31
CA ILE A 138 4.35 4.63 4.54
C ILE A 138 2.91 4.25 4.94
N GLY A 139 2.70 3.04 5.46
CA GLY A 139 1.39 2.58 5.94
C GLY A 139 0.85 3.47 7.05
N LEU A 140 1.72 3.85 7.99
CA LEU A 140 1.37 4.75 9.08
C LEU A 140 0.96 6.15 8.57
N LEU A 141 1.65 6.67 7.54
CA LEU A 141 1.29 7.96 6.93
C LEU A 141 -0.12 7.92 6.32
N PHE A 142 -0.47 6.83 5.64
CA PHE A 142 -1.81 6.64 5.08
C PHE A 142 -2.87 6.46 6.17
N ILE A 143 -2.56 5.77 7.27
CA ILE A 143 -3.48 5.68 8.43
C ILE A 143 -3.79 7.07 8.98
N ILE A 144 -2.76 7.90 9.22
CA ILE A 144 -2.92 9.26 9.73
C ILE A 144 -3.77 10.09 8.76
N TYR A 145 -3.48 10.03 7.46
CA TYR A 145 -4.23 10.75 6.44
C TYR A 145 -5.68 10.26 6.30
N GLY A 146 -5.91 8.96 6.48
CA GLY A 146 -7.24 8.36 6.53
C GLY A 146 -8.08 8.92 7.68
N PHE A 147 -7.52 8.91 8.89
CA PHE A 147 -8.17 9.50 10.07
C PHE A 147 -8.41 11.00 9.92
N TYR A 148 -7.45 11.75 9.34
CA TYR A 148 -7.63 13.17 9.05
C TYR A 148 -8.87 13.44 8.18
N ASN A 149 -9.05 12.65 7.12
CA ASN A 149 -10.20 12.79 6.23
C ASN A 149 -11.52 12.41 6.91
N VAL A 150 -11.53 11.33 7.71
CA VAL A 150 -12.69 10.94 8.53
C VAL A 150 -13.07 12.04 9.52
N TRP A 151 -12.09 12.60 10.23
CA TRP A 151 -12.33 13.70 11.17
C TRP A 151 -12.92 14.93 10.49
N LYS A 152 -12.41 15.28 9.31
CA LYS A 152 -12.93 16.40 8.51
C LYS A 152 -14.37 16.16 8.04
N LEU A 153 -14.74 14.92 7.72
CA LEU A 153 -16.13 14.57 7.38
C LEU A 153 -17.10 14.85 8.53
N PHE A 154 -16.69 14.70 9.79
CA PHE A 154 -17.56 14.98 10.93
C PHE A 154 -17.64 16.47 11.30
N LYS A 155 -16.73 17.29 10.77
CA LYS A 155 -16.69 18.74 11.01
C LYS A 155 -17.37 19.56 9.91
N GLU A 156 -17.77 18.91 8.81
CA GLU A 156 -18.56 19.46 7.70
C GLU A 156 -20.02 19.02 7.82
#